data_AF-A0A2U2ASH4-F1
#
_entry.id   AF-A0A2U2ASH4-F1
#
_cell.length_a   1.000
_cell.length_b   1.000
_cell.length_c   1.000
_cell.angle_alpha   90.00
_cell.angle_beta   90.00
_cell.angle_gamma   90.00
#
_symmetry.space_group_name_H-M   'P 1'
#
loop_
_entity.id
_entity.type
_entity.pdbx_description
1 polymer ?
#
loop_
_entity_poly.entity_id
_entity_poly.type
_entity_poly.pdbx_seq_one_letter_code
_entity_poly.pdbx_strand_id
1 'polypeptide(L)'
;MMASLTRSITRSTLQITLLMLLGMLSFFSITEAKSKIKERPADRIANAYLLYCQQEEIANDEYCHCVADVYRNNLPNIPLDKKEEDFLIVALSGKLSYANIEESDFPFIETLMTKIDDPRFEEGFAHCAAYNEELFIEEIEMIEPDDTPMSEEQIRAIEEIEAIEMEEMDDEEIYQ
;
A
#
# COMPACT_ATOMS: atom_id res chain seq x y z
N MET A 1 64.68 -12.13 -29.31
CA MET A 1 63.76 -11.23 -30.06
C MET A 1 62.28 -11.62 -29.95
N MET A 2 61.90 -12.89 -29.69
CA MET A 2 60.47 -13.29 -29.65
C MET A 2 59.67 -12.85 -28.39
N ALA A 3 60.31 -12.60 -27.24
CA ALA A 3 59.61 -12.22 -26.01
C ALA A 3 59.10 -10.76 -25.99
N SER A 4 59.64 -9.89 -26.86
CA SER A 4 59.23 -8.48 -26.93
C SER A 4 58.01 -8.26 -27.82
N LEU A 5 57.83 -9.08 -28.87
CA LEU A 5 56.65 -8.98 -29.74
C LEU A 5 55.39 -9.48 -29.03
N THR A 6 55.48 -10.58 -28.29
CA THR A 6 54.34 -11.17 -27.57
C THR A 6 53.80 -10.24 -26.49
N ARG A 7 54.66 -9.55 -25.73
CA ARG A 7 54.23 -8.53 -24.75
C ARG A 7 53.57 -7.31 -25.38
N SER A 8 53.98 -6.91 -26.58
CA SER A 8 53.38 -5.76 -27.28
C SER A 8 51.98 -6.10 -27.81
N ILE A 9 51.81 -7.31 -28.35
CA ILE A 9 50.52 -7.78 -28.89
C ILE A 9 49.49 -7.95 -27.78
N THR A 10 49.87 -8.53 -26.63
CA THR A 10 48.94 -8.72 -25.49
C THR A 10 48.49 -7.39 -24.87
N ARG A 11 49.32 -6.34 -24.94
CA ARG A 11 48.98 -5.03 -24.37
C ARG A 11 48.04 -4.24 -25.27
N SER A 12 48.21 -4.35 -26.59
CA SER A 12 47.29 -3.75 -27.57
C SER A 12 45.92 -4.44 -27.60
N THR A 13 45.85 -5.78 -27.50
CA THR A 13 44.56 -6.47 -27.46
C THR A 13 43.77 -6.12 -26.19
N LEU A 14 44.43 -6.03 -25.03
CA LEU A 14 43.79 -5.64 -23.77
C LEU A 14 43.19 -4.22 -23.82
N GLN A 15 43.91 -3.28 -24.45
CA GLN A 15 43.45 -1.90 -24.61
C GLN A 15 42.25 -1.80 -25.55
N ILE A 16 42.25 -2.57 -26.65
CA ILE A 16 41.14 -2.58 -27.61
C ILE A 16 39.89 -3.20 -26.96
N THR A 17 40.03 -4.29 -26.19
CA THR A 17 38.89 -4.88 -25.46
C THR A 17 38.34 -3.95 -24.38
N LEU A 18 39.20 -3.21 -23.68
CA LEU A 18 38.76 -2.25 -22.66
C LEU A 18 38.01 -1.07 -23.28
N LEU A 19 38.48 -0.55 -24.41
CA LEU A 19 37.80 0.51 -25.16
C LEU A 19 36.45 0.06 -25.73
N MET A 20 36.34 -1.19 -26.21
CA MET A 20 35.05 -1.73 -26.65
C MET A 20 34.07 -1.93 -25.48
N LEU A 21 34.54 -2.38 -24.31
CA LEU A 21 33.70 -2.50 -23.10
C LEU A 21 33.21 -1.14 -22.60
N LEU A 22 34.08 -0.12 -22.56
CA LEU A 22 33.69 1.25 -22.23
C LEU A 22 32.72 1.85 -23.26
N GLY A 23 32.92 1.57 -24.54
CA GLY A 23 31.99 1.95 -25.61
C GLY A 23 30.61 1.31 -25.42
N MET A 24 30.55 0.00 -25.19
CA MET A 24 29.30 -0.72 -24.92
C MET A 24 28.57 -0.17 -23.68
N LEU A 25 29.29 0.09 -22.58
CA LEU A 25 28.73 0.68 -21.37
C LEU A 25 28.16 2.09 -21.61
N SER A 26 28.80 2.89 -22.48
CA SER A 26 28.28 4.21 -22.84
C SER A 26 27.03 4.19 -23.71
N PHE A 27 26.77 3.11 -24.46
CA PHE A 27 25.51 2.96 -25.20
C PHE A 27 24.34 2.53 -24.31
N PHE A 28 24.58 1.82 -23.20
CA PHE A 28 23.52 1.52 -22.23
C PHE A 28 23.04 2.75 -21.45
N SER A 29 23.84 3.82 -21.35
CA SER A 29 23.43 5.06 -20.67
C SER A 29 22.70 6.05 -21.58
N ILE A 30 22.62 5.84 -22.90
CA ILE A 30 22.01 6.81 -23.84
C ILE A 30 20.52 6.47 -24.11
N THR A 31 20.03 5.30 -23.73
CA THR A 31 18.60 4.95 -23.86
C THR A 31 17.69 5.54 -22.78
N GLU A 32 18.24 6.26 -21.79
CA GLU A 32 17.46 6.98 -20.78
C GLU A 32 17.19 8.45 -21.11
N ALA A 33 17.27 8.82 -22.39
CA ALA A 33 16.54 10.00 -22.88
C ALA A 33 15.03 9.68 -23.00
N LYS A 34 14.41 9.16 -21.93
CA LYS A 34 12.95 9.18 -21.81
C LYS A 34 12.57 10.65 -21.68
N SER A 35 11.93 11.16 -22.74
CA SER A 35 10.99 12.28 -22.69
C SER A 35 10.44 12.43 -21.27
N LYS A 36 10.76 13.54 -20.58
CA LYS A 36 10.10 13.92 -19.33
C LYS A 36 8.66 14.31 -19.67
N ILE A 37 7.84 13.33 -20.04
CA ILE A 37 6.39 13.45 -19.97
C ILE A 37 6.14 13.80 -18.51
N LYS A 38 5.67 15.04 -18.27
CA LYS A 38 5.33 15.48 -16.93
C LYS A 38 4.23 14.54 -16.45
N GLU A 39 4.55 13.69 -15.47
CA GLU A 39 3.57 12.80 -14.85
C GLU A 39 2.35 13.61 -14.41
N ARG A 40 1.17 13.01 -14.51
CA ARG A 40 -0.03 13.61 -13.92
C ARG A 40 0.01 13.41 -12.40
N PRO A 41 -0.70 14.23 -11.61
CA PRO A 41 -0.83 14.04 -10.16
C PRO A 41 -1.20 12.59 -9.78
N ALA A 42 -2.18 12.01 -10.47
CA ALA A 42 -2.61 10.63 -10.26
C ALA A 42 -1.49 9.60 -10.48
N ASP A 43 -0.64 9.81 -11.49
CA ASP A 43 0.48 8.92 -11.78
C ASP A 43 1.52 8.96 -10.65
N ARG A 44 1.83 10.17 -10.13
CA ARG A 44 2.76 10.34 -9.00
C ARG A 44 2.23 9.68 -7.72
N ILE A 45 0.96 9.87 -7.41
CA ILE A 45 0.32 9.30 -6.22
C ILE A 45 0.31 7.76 -6.30
N ALA A 46 -0.11 7.21 -7.44
CA ALA A 46 -0.12 5.78 -7.67
C ALA A 46 1.29 5.17 -7.62
N ASN A 47 2.29 5.86 -8.15
CA ASN A 47 3.68 5.40 -8.11
C ASN A 47 4.26 5.48 -6.70
N ALA A 48 3.84 6.44 -5.87
CA ALA A 48 4.21 6.50 -4.46
C ALA A 48 3.75 5.24 -3.71
N TYR A 49 2.50 4.84 -3.90
CA TYR A 49 1.97 3.58 -3.35
C TYR A 49 2.70 2.36 -3.91
N LEU A 50 2.80 2.23 -5.23
CA LEU A 50 3.38 1.04 -5.88
C LEU A 50 4.81 0.80 -5.40
N LEU A 51 5.64 1.85 -5.38
CA LEU A 51 7.03 1.75 -4.93
C LEU A 51 7.11 1.31 -3.47
N TYR A 52 6.27 1.87 -2.61
CA TYR A 52 6.25 1.50 -1.19
C TYR A 52 5.78 0.06 -0.98
N CYS A 53 4.68 -0.33 -1.63
CA CYS A 53 4.12 -1.67 -1.58
C CYS A 53 5.14 -2.74 -1.98
N GLN A 54 5.89 -2.50 -3.06
CA GLN A 54 6.93 -3.41 -3.53
C GLN A 54 8.20 -3.39 -2.68
N GLN A 55 8.62 -2.23 -2.17
CA GLN A 55 9.83 -2.11 -1.36
C GLN A 55 9.69 -2.76 0.01
N GLU A 56 8.53 -2.64 0.63
CA GLU A 56 8.25 -3.22 1.94
C GLU A 56 7.58 -4.61 1.84
N GLU A 57 7.45 -5.16 0.63
CA GLU A 57 6.81 -6.46 0.38
C GLU A 57 5.43 -6.57 1.06
N ILE A 58 4.63 -5.50 1.01
CA ILE A 58 3.32 -5.39 1.70
C ILE A 58 2.34 -6.46 1.19
N ALA A 59 2.44 -6.75 -0.11
CA ALA A 59 1.65 -7.75 -0.81
C ALA A 59 2.43 -8.19 -2.07
N ASN A 60 1.88 -9.16 -2.81
CA ASN A 60 2.45 -9.54 -4.09
C ASN A 60 2.33 -8.40 -5.15
N ASP A 61 3.14 -8.52 -6.20
CA ASP A 61 3.24 -7.51 -7.26
C ASP A 61 1.89 -7.24 -7.95
N GLU A 62 1.07 -8.26 -8.17
CA GLU A 62 -0.22 -8.11 -8.85
C GLU A 62 -1.18 -7.24 -8.02
N TYR A 63 -1.26 -7.49 -6.71
CA TYR A 63 -2.03 -6.67 -5.79
C TYR A 63 -1.52 -5.22 -5.75
N CYS A 64 -0.21 -5.02 -5.59
CA CYS A 64 0.39 -3.69 -5.55
C CYS A 64 0.09 -2.90 -6.84
N HIS A 65 0.17 -3.54 -8.00
CA HIS A 65 -0.17 -2.93 -9.28
C HIS A 65 -1.66 -2.61 -9.40
N CYS A 66 -2.54 -3.52 -8.96
CA CYS A 66 -3.99 -3.30 -8.98
C CYS A 66 -4.38 -2.06 -8.17
N VAL A 67 -3.92 -1.95 -6.92
CA VAL A 67 -4.24 -0.80 -6.06
C VAL A 67 -3.67 0.51 -6.63
N ALA A 68 -2.45 0.47 -7.18
CA ALA A 68 -1.88 1.62 -7.87
C ALA A 68 -2.75 2.06 -9.06
N ASP A 69 -3.31 1.13 -9.83
CA ASP A 69 -4.20 1.43 -10.96
C ASP A 69 -5.54 2.03 -10.51
N VAL A 70 -6.09 1.61 -9.37
CA VAL A 70 -7.27 2.26 -8.77
C VAL A 70 -7.00 3.75 -8.54
N TYR A 71 -5.83 4.11 -7.98
CA TYR A 71 -5.43 5.51 -7.84
C TYR A 71 -5.28 6.21 -9.20
N ARG A 72 -4.58 5.60 -10.18
CA ARG A 72 -4.37 6.22 -11.52
C ARG A 72 -5.68 6.53 -12.24
N ASN A 73 -6.67 5.66 -12.10
CA ASN A 73 -7.92 5.73 -12.85
C ASN A 73 -8.94 6.66 -12.21
N ASN A 74 -8.99 6.72 -10.87
CA ASN A 74 -10.05 7.45 -10.17
C ASN A 74 -9.64 8.87 -9.76
N LEU A 75 -8.38 9.11 -9.38
CA LEU A 75 -7.90 10.44 -8.97
C LEU A 75 -8.02 11.55 -10.03
N PRO A 76 -7.90 11.31 -11.36
CA PRO A 76 -8.08 12.37 -12.35
C PRO A 76 -9.45 13.07 -12.30
N ASN A 77 -10.45 12.42 -11.70
CA ASN A 77 -11.80 12.95 -11.55
C ASN A 77 -12.03 13.67 -10.21
N ILE A 78 -11.03 13.70 -9.34
CA ILE A 78 -11.07 14.35 -8.04
C ILE A 78 -10.15 15.59 -8.09
N PRO A 79 -10.68 16.81 -7.91
CA PRO A 79 -9.87 18.01 -7.91
C PRO A 79 -9.03 18.09 -6.63
N LEU A 80 -7.73 17.78 -6.78
CA LEU A 80 -6.72 17.95 -5.75
C LEU A 80 -5.92 19.23 -5.98
N ASP A 81 -5.71 19.99 -4.91
CA ASP A 81 -4.68 21.02 -4.90
C ASP A 81 -3.28 20.41 -4.67
N LYS A 82 -2.24 21.25 -4.72
CA LYS A 82 -0.86 20.77 -4.59
C LYS A 82 -0.54 20.25 -3.19
N LYS A 83 -1.12 20.85 -2.15
CA LYS A 83 -0.91 20.43 -0.75
C LYS A 83 -1.55 19.06 -0.53
N GLU A 84 -2.73 18.84 -1.07
CA GLU A 84 -3.44 17.56 -1.03
C GLU A 84 -2.68 16.47 -1.78
N GLU A 85 -2.19 16.75 -2.99
CA GLU A 85 -1.33 15.82 -3.74
C GLU A 85 -0.08 15.44 -2.95
N ASP A 86 0.63 16.42 -2.39
CA ASP A 86 1.87 16.19 -1.64
C ASP A 86 1.60 15.37 -0.36
N PHE A 87 0.50 15.64 0.33
CA PHE A 87 0.07 14.86 1.49
C PHE A 87 -0.21 13.39 1.10
N LEU A 88 -0.97 13.14 0.04
CA LEU A 88 -1.26 11.78 -0.43
C LEU A 88 0.01 11.02 -0.83
N ILE A 89 0.96 11.68 -1.50
CA ILE A 89 2.26 11.07 -1.83
C ILE A 89 3.03 10.67 -0.56
N VAL A 90 3.07 11.53 0.45
CA VAL A 90 3.74 11.21 1.72
C VAL A 90 3.03 10.08 2.46
N ALA A 91 1.70 10.13 2.53
CA ALA A 91 0.87 9.11 3.16
C ALA A 91 1.07 7.73 2.52
N LEU A 92 1.01 7.66 1.19
CA LEU A 92 1.06 6.40 0.44
C LEU A 92 2.49 5.88 0.22
N SER A 93 3.52 6.67 0.51
CA SER A 93 4.92 6.22 0.44
C SER A 93 5.47 5.66 1.76
N GLY A 94 4.63 5.48 2.78
CA GLY A 94 5.04 5.02 4.11
C GLY A 94 5.86 6.04 4.91
N LYS A 95 5.92 7.30 4.45
CA LYS A 95 6.74 8.36 5.07
C LYS A 95 5.96 9.26 6.02
N LEU A 96 4.67 8.98 6.22
CA LEU A 96 3.84 9.74 7.14
C LEU A 96 4.27 9.45 8.58
N SER A 97 4.72 10.50 9.28
CA SER A 97 5.03 10.43 10.70
C SER A 97 3.82 10.90 11.49
N TYR A 98 3.11 9.97 12.14
CA TYR A 98 1.97 10.31 13.01
C TYR A 98 2.35 11.23 14.18
N ALA A 99 3.60 11.16 14.64
CA ALA A 99 4.12 12.05 15.68
C ALA A 99 4.18 13.53 15.25
N ASN A 100 4.12 13.80 13.94
CA ASN A 100 4.17 15.15 13.37
C ASN A 100 2.80 15.63 12.88
N ILE A 101 1.72 14.87 13.08
CA ILE A 101 0.35 15.31 12.76
C ILE A 101 -0.19 16.01 14.00
N GLU A 102 -0.48 17.29 13.88
CA GLU A 102 -1.07 18.10 14.96
C GLU A 102 -2.60 18.18 14.81
N GLU A 103 -3.32 18.48 15.89
CA GLU A 103 -4.79 18.65 15.82
C GLU A 103 -5.23 19.69 14.78
N SER A 104 -4.39 20.69 14.52
CA SER A 104 -4.63 21.70 13.48
C SER A 104 -4.62 21.14 12.05
N ASP A 105 -4.05 19.95 11.84
CA ASP A 105 -4.05 19.28 10.54
C ASP A 105 -5.34 18.48 10.29
N PHE A 106 -6.10 18.14 11.33
CA PHE A 106 -7.31 17.30 11.20
C PHE A 106 -8.35 17.88 10.24
N PRO A 107 -8.69 19.18 10.27
CA PRO A 107 -9.67 19.73 9.32
C PRO A 107 -9.23 19.58 7.86
N PHE A 108 -7.93 19.67 7.60
CA PHE A 108 -7.36 19.46 6.26
C PHE A 108 -7.47 17.98 5.86
N ILE A 109 -7.11 17.06 6.76
CA ILE A 109 -7.16 15.61 6.52
C ILE A 109 -8.61 15.17 6.28
N GLU A 110 -9.56 15.59 7.13
CA GLU A 110 -10.99 15.26 6.98
C GLU A 110 -11.56 15.74 5.64
N THR A 111 -11.22 16.98 5.25
CA THR A 111 -11.63 17.54 3.95
C THR A 111 -11.08 16.69 2.80
N LEU A 112 -9.82 16.29 2.88
CA LEU A 112 -9.19 15.44 1.88
C LEU A 112 -9.82 14.04 1.83
N MET A 113 -10.08 13.43 3.00
CA MET A 113 -10.77 12.13 3.08
C MET A 113 -12.16 12.21 2.44
N THR A 114 -12.90 13.28 2.67
CA THR A 114 -14.23 13.49 2.05
C THR A 114 -14.14 13.59 0.52
N LYS A 115 -13.06 14.14 -0.03
CA LYS A 115 -12.85 14.21 -1.48
C LYS A 115 -12.56 12.85 -2.11
N ILE A 116 -11.85 11.98 -1.39
CA ILE A 116 -11.44 10.65 -1.87
C ILE A 116 -12.42 9.54 -1.47
N ASP A 117 -13.40 9.86 -0.63
CA ASP A 117 -14.58 9.03 -0.33
C ASP A 117 -15.49 8.96 -1.56
N ASP A 118 -15.03 8.24 -2.57
CA ASP A 118 -15.70 8.03 -3.84
C ASP A 118 -15.87 6.52 -4.05
N PRO A 119 -17.11 6.04 -4.34
CA PRO A 119 -17.41 4.61 -4.45
C PRO A 119 -16.53 3.84 -5.44
N ARG A 120 -15.94 4.52 -6.43
CA ARG A 120 -15.05 3.89 -7.40
C ARG A 120 -13.71 3.45 -6.80
N PHE A 121 -13.27 4.09 -5.72
CA PHE A 121 -12.11 3.62 -4.97
C PHE A 121 -12.46 2.36 -4.19
N GLU A 122 -13.59 2.38 -3.47
CA GLU A 122 -14.07 1.22 -2.72
C GLU A 122 -14.24 0.00 -3.63
N GLU A 123 -14.98 0.14 -4.73
CA GLU A 123 -15.18 -0.92 -5.72
C GLU A 123 -13.85 -1.41 -6.31
N GLY A 124 -12.95 -0.48 -6.65
CA GLY A 124 -11.63 -0.80 -7.18
C GLY A 124 -10.77 -1.58 -6.20
N PHE A 125 -10.70 -1.16 -4.94
CA PHE A 125 -9.93 -1.85 -3.90
C PHE A 125 -10.53 -3.21 -3.54
N ALA A 126 -11.86 -3.33 -3.51
CA ALA A 126 -12.55 -4.61 -3.32
C ALA A 126 -12.22 -5.59 -4.46
N HIS A 127 -12.12 -5.12 -5.71
CA HIS A 127 -11.65 -5.96 -6.82
C HIS A 127 -10.19 -6.41 -6.63
N CYS A 128 -9.33 -5.54 -6.12
CA CYS A 128 -7.92 -5.88 -5.89
C CYS A 128 -7.72 -6.98 -4.85
N ALA A 129 -8.65 -7.15 -3.90
CA ALA A 129 -8.59 -8.21 -2.90
C ALA A 129 -8.42 -9.62 -3.50
N ALA A 130 -8.93 -9.85 -4.71
CA ALA A 130 -8.79 -11.13 -5.42
C ALA A 130 -7.33 -11.50 -5.77
N TYR A 131 -6.44 -10.52 -5.88
CA TYR A 131 -5.01 -10.75 -6.14
C TYR A 131 -4.21 -10.93 -4.86
N ASN A 132 -4.80 -10.70 -3.68
CA ASN A 132 -4.10 -10.85 -2.42
C ASN A 132 -4.14 -12.31 -1.96
N GLU A 133 -3.26 -13.15 -2.52
CA GLU A 133 -3.26 -14.60 -2.33
C GLU A 133 -2.97 -15.04 -0.88
N GLU A 134 -2.49 -14.16 0.01
CA GLU A 134 -2.04 -14.52 1.37
C GLU A 134 -2.84 -13.91 2.54
N LEU A 135 -3.67 -12.87 2.33
CA LEU A 135 -4.31 -12.14 3.45
C LEU A 135 -5.80 -12.48 3.71
N PHE A 136 -6.44 -13.30 2.86
CA PHE A 136 -7.80 -13.80 3.07
C PHE A 136 -7.85 -15.33 3.24
N ILE A 137 -6.85 -15.92 3.87
CA ILE A 137 -7.17 -17.05 4.73
C ILE A 137 -7.79 -16.41 5.97
N GLU A 138 -9.10 -16.08 5.91
CA GLU A 138 -9.91 -16.30 7.11
C GLU A 138 -9.55 -17.74 7.50
N GLU A 139 -8.85 -17.91 8.62
CA GLU A 139 -8.96 -19.18 9.32
C GLU A 139 -10.46 -19.36 9.45
N ILE A 140 -11.04 -20.21 8.60
CA ILE A 140 -12.32 -20.82 8.90
C ILE A 140 -12.02 -21.44 10.25
N GLU A 141 -12.45 -20.79 11.33
CA GLU A 141 -12.57 -21.45 12.62
C GLU A 141 -13.39 -22.68 12.28
N MET A 142 -12.71 -23.81 12.13
CA MET A 142 -13.37 -25.08 12.01
C MET A 142 -14.06 -25.20 13.35
N ILE A 143 -15.36 -24.90 13.38
CA ILE A 143 -16.24 -25.22 14.49
C ILE A 143 -15.88 -26.65 14.87
N GLU A 144 -15.15 -26.81 15.96
CA GLU A 144 -14.84 -28.13 16.47
C GLU A 144 -16.21 -28.77 16.75
N PRO A 145 -16.39 -30.07 16.47
CA PRO A 145 -17.68 -30.74 16.68
C PRO A 145 -18.17 -30.74 18.14
N ASP A 146 -17.43 -30.10 19.05
CA ASP A 146 -17.78 -29.87 20.46
C ASP A 146 -18.46 -28.51 20.71
N ASP A 147 -18.76 -27.72 19.67
CA ASP A 147 -19.77 -26.63 19.73
C ASP A 147 -21.17 -27.26 19.90
N THR A 148 -21.35 -27.90 21.03
CA THR A 148 -22.64 -28.36 21.52
C THR A 148 -23.50 -27.12 21.80
N PRO A 149 -24.76 -27.11 21.36
CA PRO A 149 -25.67 -26.04 21.75
C PRO A 149 -25.66 -25.92 23.27
N MET A 150 -25.57 -24.70 23.79
CA MET A 150 -25.62 -24.45 25.24
C MET A 150 -26.74 -25.29 25.88
N SER A 151 -26.41 -25.98 26.98
CA SER A 151 -27.40 -26.76 27.70
C SER A 151 -28.53 -25.86 28.22
N GLU A 152 -29.74 -26.38 28.34
CA GLU A 152 -30.90 -25.64 28.85
C GLU A 152 -30.65 -25.00 30.23
N GLU A 153 -29.75 -25.59 31.02
CA GLU A 153 -29.35 -25.07 32.32
C GLU A 153 -28.45 -23.83 32.20
N GLN A 154 -27.56 -23.79 31.20
CA GLN A 154 -26.75 -22.60 30.91
C GLN A 154 -27.60 -21.47 30.32
N ILE A 155 -28.57 -21.80 29.46
CA ILE A 155 -29.50 -20.80 28.90
C ILE A 155 -30.33 -20.16 30.02
N ARG A 156 -30.88 -20.99 30.93
CA ARG A 156 -31.64 -20.49 32.08
C ARG A 156 -30.80 -19.61 33.01
N ALA A 157 -29.53 -19.95 33.22
CA ALA A 157 -28.62 -19.16 34.03
C ALA A 157 -28.35 -17.77 33.43
N ILE A 158 -28.28 -17.64 32.10
CA ILE A 158 -28.14 -16.34 31.42
C ILE A 158 -29.42 -15.52 31.57
N GLU A 159 -30.59 -16.11 31.33
CA GLU A 159 -31.87 -15.40 31.47
C GLU A 159 -32.10 -14.87 32.90
N GLU A 160 -31.65 -15.61 33.92
CA GLU A 160 -31.75 -15.17 35.32
C GLU A 160 -30.79 -14.01 35.63
N ILE A 161 -29.59 -14.00 35.04
CA ILE A 161 -28.64 -12.89 35.17
C ILE A 161 -29.16 -11.63 34.46
N GLU A 162 -29.69 -11.77 33.24
CA GLU A 162 -30.28 -10.64 32.49
C GLU A 162 -31.51 -10.05 33.20
N ALA A 163 -32.32 -10.89 33.87
CA ALA A 163 -33.45 -10.42 34.65
C ALA A 163 -33.02 -9.58 35.88
N ILE A 164 -31.92 -9.96 36.54
CA ILE A 164 -31.36 -9.21 37.67
C ILE A 164 -30.79 -7.87 37.19
N GLU A 165 -30.11 -7.84 36.04
CA GLU A 165 -29.51 -6.62 35.48
C GLU A 165 -30.57 -5.59 35.04
N MET A 166 -31.73 -6.06 34.54
CA MET A 166 -32.88 -5.19 34.24
C MET A 166 -33.59 -4.65 35.48
N GLU A 167 -33.63 -5.39 36.60
CA GLU A 167 -34.18 -4.87 37.87
C GLU A 167 -33.24 -3.83 38.52
N GLU A 168 -31.92 -3.93 38.32
CA GLU A 168 -30.94 -2.95 38.86
C GLU A 168 -30.90 -1.62 38.08
N MET A 169 -31.37 -1.59 36.83
CA MET A 169 -31.42 -0.35 36.02
C MET A 169 -32.59 0.59 36.34
N ASP A 170 -33.65 0.12 37.01
CA ASP A 170 -34.85 0.91 37.32
C ASP A 170 -34.73 1.76 38.62
N ASP A 171 -33.66 1.59 39.41
CA ASP A 171 -33.43 2.34 40.66
C ASP A 171 -32.44 3.53 40.52
N GLU A 172 -31.82 3.74 39.35
CA GLU A 172 -30.90 4.88 39.11
C GLU A 172 -31.54 6.10 38.39
N GLU A 173 -32.86 6.13 38.20
CA GLU A 173 -33.57 7.28 37.61
C GLU A 173 -34.43 8.07 38.62
N ILE A 174 -33.93 8.29 39.85
CA ILE A 174 -34.48 9.31 40.76
C ILE A 174 -33.35 10.01 41.52
N TYR A 175 -32.50 10.80 40.86
CA TYR A 175 -31.91 12.04 41.42
C TYR A 175 -31.22 12.87 40.33
N GLN A 176 -32.00 13.61 39.52
CA GLN A 176 -31.66 14.98 39.06
C GLN A 176 -32.93 15.83 38.93
#